data_AF-A0A1X1BIW2-F1
#
_entry.id   AF-A0A1X1BIW2-F1
#
_cell.length_a   1.000
_cell.length_b   1.000
_cell.length_c   1.000
_cell.angle_alpha   90.00
_cell.angle_beta   90.00
_cell.angle_gamma   90.00
#
_symmetry.space_group_name_H-M   'P 1'
#
loop_
_entity.id
_entity.type
_entity.pdbx_description
1 polymer ?
#
loop_
_entity_poly.entity_id
_entity_poly.type
_entity_poly.pdbx_seq_one_letter_code
_entity_poly.pdbx_strand_id
1 'polypeptide(L)'
;MLDHKRTATDIDEFTADALSQMFNELDSSGQGQYKMEIEPEIIERASKYYTTMAAIWVEDCNLVDYVSIVEERKDCDRWLHKTTKVHLMDTLYSVLIKSREKELLNKLKEFGSVVDEGNEAGCVQSYGSKINSLEDILASWLHYQGLLERCFSYKSQNATIENGESDGMDQSSTGLSAVSDNCSSLVDRYEIDPQITQATRLGFKYVISHHVDFVKKLVDHWDNVLVSGIDVDKRLRQCCDLLELSEENTCFSQCYKYKLAARLLYETSSLQKEQLSLSMLEPCIPSEEAAQLRRMIKEATEARSTKAHDKIKLISKANWPSLRELELDSRKLICDLVQASAVLLFTEDSMPVDDLASGLGVNKDAAISIIKPLVDKGVLRLAVCDRHKMVTGCRVMTQWN
;
A
#
# COMPACT_ATOMS: atom_id res chain seq x y z
N MET A 1 4.39 -10.48 -40.83
CA MET A 1 3.18 -10.17 -40.02
C MET A 1 3.57 -9.78 -38.61
N LEU A 2 4.19 -10.66 -37.79
CA LEU A 2 4.61 -10.31 -36.42
C LEU A 2 5.46 -9.02 -36.33
N ASP A 3 6.43 -8.83 -37.24
CA ASP A 3 7.24 -7.61 -37.29
C ASP A 3 6.42 -6.33 -37.61
N HIS A 4 5.34 -6.45 -38.39
CA HIS A 4 4.41 -5.34 -38.66
C HIS A 4 3.52 -5.03 -37.46
N LYS A 5 3.27 -6.01 -36.57
CA LYS A 5 2.49 -5.76 -35.34
C LYS A 5 3.27 -4.86 -34.41
N ARG A 6 4.56 -5.19 -34.24
CA ARG A 6 5.50 -4.48 -33.36
C ARG A 6 5.70 -3.01 -33.76
N THR A 7 5.38 -2.66 -35.01
CA THR A 7 5.47 -1.29 -35.55
C THR A 7 4.10 -0.60 -35.63
N ALA A 8 3.07 -1.16 -34.97
CA ALA A 8 1.70 -0.63 -34.90
C ALA A 8 0.98 -0.50 -36.25
N THR A 9 1.38 -1.30 -37.25
CA THR A 9 0.58 -1.45 -38.48
C THR A 9 -0.50 -2.51 -38.26
N ASP A 10 -1.75 -2.17 -38.58
CA ASP A 10 -2.88 -3.11 -38.54
C ASP A 10 -2.52 -4.36 -39.35
N ILE A 11 -2.64 -5.51 -38.68
CA ILE A 11 -2.49 -6.81 -39.32
C ILE A 11 -3.88 -7.35 -39.56
N ASP A 12 -4.05 -7.99 -40.72
CA ASP A 12 -5.19 -8.84 -40.95
C ASP A 12 -5.18 -10.04 -39.98
N GLU A 13 -5.89 -9.88 -38.87
CA GLU A 13 -5.98 -10.87 -37.79
C GLU A 13 -6.54 -12.20 -38.30
N PHE A 14 -7.41 -12.17 -39.32
CA PHE A 14 -7.97 -13.38 -39.91
C PHE A 14 -6.87 -14.23 -40.56
N THR A 15 -5.97 -13.59 -41.30
CA THR A 15 -4.82 -14.28 -41.91
C THR A 15 -3.83 -14.79 -40.85
N ALA A 16 -3.63 -14.04 -39.76
CA ALA A 16 -2.73 -14.46 -38.68
C ALA A 16 -3.27 -15.70 -37.93
N ASP A 17 -4.57 -15.71 -37.61
CA ASP A 17 -5.24 -16.83 -36.95
C ASP A 17 -5.25 -18.08 -37.85
N ALA A 18 -5.54 -17.92 -39.16
CA ALA A 18 -5.55 -19.03 -40.12
C ALA A 18 -4.15 -19.67 -40.28
N LEU A 19 -3.09 -18.86 -40.36
CA LEU A 19 -1.71 -19.36 -40.41
C LEU A 19 -1.32 -20.09 -39.11
N SER A 20 -1.70 -19.53 -37.95
CA SER A 20 -1.44 -20.18 -36.65
C SER A 20 -2.12 -21.55 -36.56
N GLN A 21 -3.38 -21.66 -36.96
CA GLN A 21 -4.11 -22.93 -37.00
C GLN A 21 -3.45 -23.95 -37.94
N MET A 22 -3.10 -23.53 -39.15
CA MET A 22 -2.41 -24.38 -40.12
C MET A 22 -1.09 -24.94 -39.56
N PHE A 23 -0.32 -24.13 -38.84
CA PHE A 23 0.94 -24.58 -38.23
C PHE A 23 0.74 -25.52 -37.05
N ASN A 24 -0.28 -25.29 -36.22
CA ASN A 24 -0.64 -26.21 -35.15
C ASN A 24 -1.12 -27.56 -35.70
N GLU A 25 -1.86 -27.56 -36.81
CA GLU A 25 -2.30 -28.79 -37.49
C GLU A 25 -1.11 -29.55 -38.11
N LEU A 26 -0.16 -28.85 -38.74
CA LEU A 26 1.08 -29.44 -39.26
C LEU A 26 1.89 -30.14 -38.16
N ASP A 27 1.95 -29.60 -36.95
CA ASP A 27 2.69 -30.22 -35.83
C ASP A 27 1.96 -31.44 -35.24
N SER A 28 0.62 -31.45 -35.27
CA SER A 28 -0.18 -32.60 -34.84
C SER A 28 -0.02 -33.84 -35.74
N SER A 29 0.54 -33.69 -36.94
CA SER A 29 0.90 -34.79 -37.84
C SER A 29 2.19 -35.54 -37.44
N GLY A 30 2.86 -35.12 -36.37
CA GLY A 30 4.04 -35.80 -35.81
C GLY A 30 5.37 -35.47 -36.50
N GLN A 31 5.39 -34.55 -37.47
CA GLN A 31 6.60 -34.22 -38.24
C GLN A 31 7.43 -33.05 -37.68
N GLY A 32 6.98 -32.35 -36.63
CA GLY A 32 7.81 -31.34 -35.93
C GLY A 32 8.32 -30.19 -36.79
N GLN A 33 7.78 -30.00 -38.00
CA GLN A 33 8.25 -29.03 -38.98
C GLN A 33 8.13 -27.60 -38.44
N TYR A 34 7.09 -27.31 -37.66
CA TYR A 34 6.95 -26.00 -37.03
C TYR A 34 8.11 -25.73 -36.06
N LYS A 35 8.46 -26.69 -35.22
CA LYS A 35 9.59 -26.57 -34.27
C LYS A 35 10.95 -26.48 -34.95
N MET A 36 11.13 -27.13 -36.10
CA MET A 36 12.43 -27.13 -36.80
C MET A 36 12.63 -25.97 -37.76
N GLU A 37 11.58 -25.53 -38.46
CA GLU A 37 11.72 -24.59 -39.58
C GLU A 37 11.16 -23.20 -39.24
N ILE A 38 10.16 -23.11 -38.37
CA ILE A 38 9.42 -21.86 -38.14
C ILE A 38 9.76 -21.23 -36.80
N GLU A 39 9.76 -22.03 -35.73
CA GLU A 39 10.09 -21.56 -34.38
C GLU A 39 11.48 -20.89 -34.31
N PRO A 40 12.56 -21.47 -34.87
CA PRO A 40 13.88 -20.83 -34.85
C PRO A 40 13.90 -19.48 -35.57
N GLU A 41 13.24 -19.38 -36.72
CA GLU A 41 13.14 -18.13 -37.51
C GLU A 41 12.35 -17.04 -36.75
N ILE A 42 11.26 -17.41 -36.08
CA ILE A 42 10.50 -16.47 -35.24
C ILE A 42 11.38 -15.93 -34.11
N ILE A 43 12.10 -16.83 -33.42
CA ILE A 43 12.96 -16.48 -32.29
C ILE A 43 14.14 -15.62 -32.76
N GLU A 44 14.82 -15.99 -33.85
CA GLU A 44 15.97 -15.25 -34.38
C GLU A 44 15.57 -13.84 -34.79
N ARG A 45 14.47 -13.69 -35.53
CA ARG A 45 13.98 -12.38 -35.96
C ARG A 45 13.55 -11.52 -34.80
N ALA A 46 12.86 -12.10 -33.81
CA ALA A 46 12.51 -11.40 -32.58
C ALA A 46 13.76 -10.94 -31.83
N SER A 47 14.71 -11.84 -31.60
CA SER A 47 15.98 -11.55 -30.95
C SER A 47 16.69 -10.37 -31.60
N LYS A 48 16.82 -10.38 -32.94
CA LYS A 48 17.48 -9.33 -33.71
C LYS A 48 16.76 -7.98 -33.60
N TYR A 49 15.42 -8.00 -33.73
CA TYR A 49 14.61 -6.79 -33.60
C TYR A 49 14.77 -6.17 -32.21
N TYR A 50 14.50 -6.94 -31.15
CA TYR A 50 14.55 -6.43 -29.79
C TYR A 50 15.97 -6.11 -29.34
N THR A 51 17.01 -6.74 -29.88
CA THR A 51 18.41 -6.35 -29.57
C THR A 51 18.71 -4.94 -30.08
N THR A 52 18.19 -4.63 -31.27
CA THR A 52 18.35 -3.30 -31.90
C THR A 52 17.51 -2.27 -31.17
N MET A 53 16.23 -2.57 -30.93
CA MET A 53 15.30 -1.64 -30.31
C MET A 53 15.59 -1.42 -28.82
N ALA A 54 16.03 -2.45 -28.09
CA ALA A 54 16.41 -2.31 -26.68
C ALA A 54 17.48 -1.24 -26.48
N ALA A 55 18.48 -1.19 -27.38
CA ALA A 55 19.54 -0.18 -27.31
C ALA A 55 19.00 1.25 -27.44
N ILE A 56 17.97 1.44 -28.27
CA ILE A 56 17.35 2.75 -28.49
C ILE A 56 16.43 3.08 -27.32
N TRP A 57 15.54 2.15 -26.94
CA TRP A 57 14.57 2.37 -25.88
C TRP A 57 15.22 2.55 -24.51
N VAL A 58 16.33 1.85 -24.23
CA VAL A 58 17.05 2.02 -22.96
C VAL A 58 17.78 3.36 -22.91
N GLU A 59 17.91 4.10 -24.01
CA GLU A 59 18.40 5.47 -23.97
C GLU A 59 17.20 6.43 -23.90
N ASP A 60 16.25 6.29 -24.83
CA ASP A 60 15.19 7.25 -25.09
C ASP A 60 13.97 7.15 -24.15
N CYS A 61 13.65 5.98 -23.63
CA CYS A 61 12.49 5.78 -22.77
C CYS A 61 12.87 5.98 -21.30
N ASN A 62 11.94 6.50 -20.49
CA ASN A 62 12.08 6.37 -19.05
C ASN A 62 11.90 4.89 -18.64
N LEU A 63 12.30 4.54 -17.42
CA LEU A 63 12.29 3.15 -16.97
C LEU A 63 10.89 2.52 -17.00
N VAL A 64 9.84 3.28 -16.71
CA VAL A 64 8.45 2.79 -16.74
C VAL A 64 8.05 2.42 -18.16
N ASP A 65 8.29 3.31 -19.11
CA ASP A 65 7.95 3.11 -20.50
C ASP A 65 8.76 1.95 -21.07
N TYR A 66 10.06 1.85 -20.76
CA TYR A 66 10.91 0.74 -21.17
C TYR A 66 10.37 -0.60 -20.66
N VAL A 67 10.02 -0.68 -19.37
CA VAL A 67 9.50 -1.91 -18.76
C VAL A 67 8.11 -2.25 -19.32
N SER A 68 7.28 -1.27 -19.66
CA SER A 68 5.97 -1.50 -20.27
C SER A 68 6.06 -2.17 -21.65
N ILE A 69 7.14 -1.91 -22.40
CA ILE A 69 7.41 -2.56 -23.69
C ILE A 69 7.73 -4.06 -23.50
N VAL A 70 8.32 -4.44 -22.38
CA VAL A 70 8.60 -5.84 -22.02
C VAL A 70 7.30 -6.63 -21.72
N GLU A 71 6.19 -5.93 -21.45
CA GLU A 71 4.88 -6.53 -21.15
C GLU A 71 4.02 -6.88 -22.38
N GLU A 72 4.56 -6.84 -23.61
CA GLU A 72 3.88 -7.23 -24.87
C GLU A 72 3.60 -8.76 -24.96
N ARG A 73 3.01 -9.34 -23.91
CA ARG A 73 2.71 -10.77 -23.76
C ARG A 73 1.36 -11.17 -24.35
N LYS A 74 0.40 -10.24 -24.42
CA LYS A 74 -1.02 -10.57 -24.62
C LYS A 74 -1.35 -11.10 -26.02
N ASP A 75 -0.58 -10.71 -27.03
CA ASP A 75 -0.84 -11.09 -28.41
C ASP A 75 -0.21 -12.43 -28.82
N CYS A 76 0.87 -12.83 -28.15
CA CYS A 76 1.55 -14.10 -28.41
C CYS A 76 0.67 -15.32 -28.07
N ASP A 77 -0.24 -15.17 -27.10
CA ASP A 77 -1.16 -16.23 -26.67
C ASP A 77 -2.18 -16.63 -27.74
N ARG A 78 -2.48 -15.72 -28.66
CA ARG A 78 -3.47 -15.95 -29.71
C ARG A 78 -2.86 -16.68 -30.91
N TRP A 79 -1.58 -16.45 -31.21
CA TRP A 79 -1.00 -16.82 -32.51
C TRP A 79 0.18 -17.77 -32.47
N LEU A 80 0.84 -17.95 -31.32
CA LEU A 80 2.04 -18.78 -31.23
C LEU A 80 1.75 -20.09 -30.50
N HIS A 81 2.44 -21.15 -30.92
CA HIS A 81 2.43 -22.41 -30.19
C HIS A 81 2.99 -22.22 -28.76
N LYS A 82 2.49 -23.00 -27.80
CA LYS A 82 2.85 -22.87 -26.37
C LYS A 82 4.36 -22.96 -26.12
N THR A 83 5.08 -23.81 -26.85
CA THR A 83 6.55 -23.96 -26.71
C THR A 83 7.29 -22.74 -27.26
N THR A 84 6.86 -22.23 -28.41
CA THR A 84 7.43 -21.01 -29.01
C THR A 84 7.23 -19.81 -28.12
N LYS A 85 6.10 -19.72 -27.42
CA LYS A 85 5.89 -18.68 -26.41
C LYS A 85 6.98 -18.73 -25.34
N VAL A 86 7.29 -19.90 -24.78
CA VAL A 86 8.31 -20.04 -23.74
C VAL A 86 9.67 -19.58 -24.27
N HIS A 87 10.12 -20.12 -25.41
CA HIS A 87 11.43 -19.77 -25.97
C HIS A 87 11.52 -18.30 -26.43
N LEU A 88 10.43 -17.76 -26.97
CA LEU A 88 10.36 -16.34 -27.34
C LEU A 88 10.48 -15.48 -26.08
N MET A 89 9.76 -15.79 -25.02
CA MET A 89 9.84 -15.05 -23.76
C MET A 89 11.23 -15.14 -23.12
N ASP A 90 11.88 -16.31 -23.14
CA ASP A 90 13.28 -16.47 -22.70
C ASP A 90 14.22 -15.55 -23.48
N THR A 91 14.02 -15.49 -24.79
CA THR A 91 14.82 -14.67 -25.70
C THR A 91 14.59 -13.19 -25.44
N LEU A 92 13.33 -12.75 -25.30
CA LEU A 92 12.98 -11.37 -24.98
C LEU A 92 13.55 -10.96 -23.63
N TYR A 93 13.45 -11.81 -22.61
CA TYR A 93 14.03 -11.54 -21.30
C TYR A 93 15.56 -11.42 -21.38
N SER A 94 16.22 -12.36 -22.07
CA SER A 94 17.66 -12.32 -22.27
C SER A 94 18.12 -11.02 -22.95
N VAL A 95 17.38 -10.59 -23.97
CA VAL A 95 17.73 -9.42 -24.79
C VAL A 95 17.35 -8.10 -24.11
N LEU A 96 16.12 -7.93 -23.67
CA LEU A 96 15.61 -6.66 -23.14
C LEU A 96 16.05 -6.39 -21.70
N ILE A 97 16.27 -7.45 -20.91
CA ILE A 97 16.59 -7.32 -19.48
C ILE A 97 18.03 -7.71 -19.22
N LYS A 98 18.38 -8.99 -19.43
CA LYS A 98 19.68 -9.54 -18.99
C LYS A 98 20.86 -8.89 -19.71
N SER A 99 20.76 -8.70 -21.02
CA SER A 99 21.86 -8.09 -21.79
C SER A 99 22.08 -6.61 -21.45
N ARG A 100 21.06 -5.94 -20.90
CA ARG A 100 21.03 -4.50 -20.59
C ARG A 100 21.00 -4.21 -19.09
N GLU A 101 21.27 -5.20 -18.25
CA GLU A 101 21.18 -5.10 -16.79
C GLU A 101 21.93 -3.88 -16.24
N LYS A 102 23.15 -3.62 -16.74
CA LYS A 102 23.96 -2.45 -16.33
C LYS A 102 23.31 -1.11 -16.68
N GLU A 103 22.69 -1.01 -17.84
CA GLU A 103 22.04 0.22 -18.33
C GLU A 103 20.75 0.46 -17.55
N LEU A 104 19.96 -0.59 -17.28
CA LEU A 104 18.77 -0.53 -16.44
C LEU A 104 19.12 -0.17 -14.99
N LEU A 105 20.18 -0.77 -14.44
CA LEU A 105 20.72 -0.40 -13.13
C LEU A 105 21.23 1.03 -13.11
N ASN A 106 21.83 1.53 -14.20
CA ASN A 106 22.25 2.92 -14.29
C ASN A 106 21.04 3.86 -14.35
N LYS A 107 19.97 3.54 -15.09
CA LYS A 107 18.72 4.33 -15.03
C LYS A 107 18.10 4.35 -13.64
N LEU A 108 18.06 3.18 -12.99
CA LEU A 108 17.63 3.06 -11.59
C LEU A 108 18.51 3.89 -10.64
N LYS A 109 19.83 3.93 -10.89
CA LYS A 109 20.76 4.76 -10.14
C LYS A 109 20.62 6.23 -10.46
N GLU A 110 20.34 6.63 -11.70
CA GLU A 110 20.03 8.02 -12.07
C GLU A 110 18.78 8.51 -11.34
N PHE A 111 17.77 7.65 -11.19
CA PHE A 111 16.64 7.90 -10.29
C PHE A 111 17.09 8.16 -8.84
N GLY A 112 18.21 7.57 -8.39
CA GLY A 112 18.80 7.76 -7.07
C GLY A 112 19.88 8.86 -6.96
N SER A 113 20.61 9.19 -8.04
CA SER A 113 21.78 10.07 -8.03
C SER A 113 21.48 11.51 -8.45
N VAL A 114 20.45 11.72 -9.28
CA VAL A 114 19.84 13.05 -9.55
C VAL A 114 19.18 13.65 -8.28
N VAL A 115 19.27 12.91 -7.21
CA VAL A 115 18.48 12.95 -6.00
C VAL A 115 19.45 13.13 -4.80
N ASP A 116 20.65 12.55 -4.85
CA ASP A 116 21.79 12.86 -3.96
C ASP A 116 22.52 14.17 -4.32
N GLU A 117 22.57 14.55 -5.60
CA GLU A 117 23.06 15.86 -6.00
C GLU A 117 21.90 16.85 -5.88
N GLY A 118 21.88 17.67 -4.83
CA GLY A 118 20.86 18.69 -4.53
C GLY A 118 20.69 19.80 -5.58
N ASN A 119 20.42 19.42 -6.82
CA ASN A 119 20.08 20.27 -7.96
C ASN A 119 18.59 20.02 -8.28
N GLU A 120 17.74 20.68 -7.52
CA GLU A 120 16.27 20.55 -7.45
C GLU A 120 15.50 20.78 -8.77
N ALA A 121 16.13 21.03 -9.92
CA ALA A 121 15.42 21.60 -11.06
C ALA A 121 15.04 20.61 -12.19
N GLY A 122 15.77 19.52 -12.39
CA GLY A 122 15.70 18.76 -13.65
C GLY A 122 14.68 17.62 -13.68
N CYS A 123 14.79 16.67 -12.76
CA CYS A 123 14.02 15.41 -12.84
C CYS A 123 12.79 15.39 -11.91
N VAL A 124 12.80 16.19 -10.83
CA VAL A 124 11.64 16.37 -9.94
C VAL A 124 10.45 17.01 -10.68
N GLN A 125 10.68 17.80 -11.74
CA GLN A 125 9.57 18.34 -12.54
C GLN A 125 8.85 17.29 -13.39
N SER A 126 9.49 16.18 -13.76
CA SER A 126 8.87 15.12 -14.58
C SER A 126 8.01 14.17 -13.75
N TYR A 127 8.45 13.82 -12.53
CA TYR A 127 7.78 12.83 -11.67
C TYR A 127 7.19 13.42 -10.39
N GLY A 128 7.84 14.40 -9.77
CA GLY A 128 7.34 15.09 -8.58
C GLY A 128 6.11 15.97 -8.85
N SER A 129 5.87 16.39 -10.10
CA SER A 129 4.64 17.11 -10.47
C SER A 129 3.39 16.20 -10.55
N LYS A 130 3.57 14.88 -10.64
CA LYS A 130 2.47 13.90 -10.74
C LYS A 130 2.17 13.14 -9.44
N ILE A 131 3.13 13.01 -8.53
CA ILE A 131 2.95 12.30 -7.25
C ILE A 131 2.65 13.34 -6.17
N ASN A 132 1.39 13.77 -6.08
CA ASN A 132 0.96 14.82 -5.15
C ASN A 132 0.31 14.26 -3.89
N SER A 133 -0.07 12.98 -3.90
CA SER A 133 -0.78 12.31 -2.82
C SER A 133 -0.08 11.03 -2.36
N LEU A 134 -0.41 10.59 -1.14
CA LEU A 134 0.02 9.29 -0.63
C LEU A 134 -0.57 8.16 -1.49
N GLU A 135 -1.79 8.32 -2.01
CA GLU A 135 -2.38 7.36 -2.94
C GLU A 135 -1.54 7.19 -4.21
N ASP A 136 -0.94 8.26 -4.73
CA ASP A 136 -0.05 8.19 -5.90
C ASP A 136 1.25 7.44 -5.58
N ILE A 137 1.82 7.66 -4.39
CA ILE A 137 3.01 6.93 -3.92
C ILE A 137 2.69 5.44 -3.78
N LEU A 138 1.57 5.11 -3.12
CA LEU A 138 1.10 3.73 -2.94
C LEU A 138 0.86 3.06 -4.31
N ALA A 139 0.14 3.73 -5.21
CA ALA A 139 -0.15 3.20 -6.53
C ALA A 139 1.13 2.99 -7.33
N SER A 140 2.08 3.93 -7.27
CA SER A 140 3.37 3.82 -7.93
C SER A 140 4.19 2.67 -7.36
N TRP A 141 4.30 2.56 -6.02
CA TRP A 141 5.02 1.48 -5.35
C TRP A 141 4.47 0.11 -5.75
N LEU A 142 3.16 -0.06 -5.68
CA LEU A 142 2.49 -1.31 -6.04
C LEU A 142 2.62 -1.63 -7.53
N HIS A 143 2.59 -0.61 -8.38
CA HIS A 143 2.82 -0.76 -9.82
C HIS A 143 4.24 -1.25 -10.08
N TYR A 144 5.25 -0.61 -9.48
CA TYR A 144 6.65 -1.00 -9.61
C TYR A 144 6.93 -2.39 -9.02
N GLN A 145 6.38 -2.71 -7.85
CA GLN A 145 6.51 -4.04 -7.28
C GLN A 145 5.87 -5.10 -8.19
N GLY A 146 4.68 -4.84 -8.72
CA GLY A 146 4.01 -5.73 -9.67
C GLY A 146 4.75 -5.85 -11.00
N LEU A 147 5.44 -4.79 -11.46
CA LEU A 147 6.33 -4.82 -12.62
C LEU A 147 7.59 -5.63 -12.34
N LEU A 148 8.20 -5.46 -11.16
CA LEU A 148 9.38 -6.21 -10.74
C LEU A 148 9.07 -7.71 -10.65
N GLU A 149 7.95 -8.04 -10.01
CA GLU A 149 7.42 -9.40 -10.01
C GLU A 149 7.21 -9.87 -11.45
N ARG A 150 6.45 -9.19 -12.30
CA ARG A 150 6.15 -9.68 -13.66
C ARG A 150 7.37 -9.81 -14.59
N CYS A 151 8.32 -8.89 -14.48
CA CYS A 151 9.45 -8.82 -15.41
C CYS A 151 10.63 -9.68 -14.96
N PHE A 152 10.83 -9.84 -13.65
CA PHE A 152 12.02 -10.50 -13.09
C PHE A 152 11.67 -11.78 -12.30
N SER A 153 10.38 -12.10 -12.15
CA SER A 153 9.92 -13.45 -11.82
C SER A 153 10.04 -14.35 -13.06
N TYR A 154 11.21 -14.95 -13.27
CA TYR A 154 11.35 -15.94 -14.35
C TYR A 154 11.95 -17.29 -13.92
N LYS A 155 12.11 -17.53 -12.62
CA LYS A 155 12.55 -18.85 -12.14
C LYS A 155 11.42 -19.63 -11.48
N SER A 156 10.79 -20.51 -12.27
CA SER A 156 10.21 -21.81 -11.85
C SER A 156 8.85 -22.08 -12.51
N GLN A 157 8.86 -22.36 -13.81
CA GLN A 157 7.92 -23.32 -14.41
C GLN A 157 8.64 -24.53 -15.05
N ASN A 158 9.97 -24.54 -15.06
CA ASN A 158 10.77 -25.54 -15.78
C ASN A 158 11.16 -26.77 -14.93
N ALA A 159 10.60 -26.95 -13.73
CA ALA A 159 10.97 -28.05 -12.83
C ALA A 159 9.89 -29.13 -12.65
N THR A 160 8.77 -29.11 -13.39
CA THR A 160 7.69 -30.09 -13.18
C THR A 160 7.02 -30.55 -14.47
N ILE A 161 7.81 -30.81 -15.50
CA ILE A 161 7.37 -31.63 -16.63
C ILE A 161 8.50 -32.63 -16.91
N GLU A 162 8.69 -33.60 -16.02
CA GLU A 162 9.26 -34.90 -16.36
C GLU A 162 9.04 -35.91 -15.22
N ASN A 163 8.37 -37.02 -15.58
CA ASN A 163 8.15 -38.27 -14.83
C ASN A 163 7.11 -38.18 -13.70
N GLY A 164 6.09 -39.02 -13.59
CA GLY A 164 5.90 -40.39 -14.05
C GLY A 164 5.08 -41.07 -12.93
N GLU A 165 4.11 -41.88 -13.32
CA GLU A 165 3.15 -42.57 -12.44
C GLU A 165 3.79 -43.23 -11.20
N SER A 166 3.20 -43.05 -10.02
CA SER A 166 2.98 -44.17 -9.10
C SER A 166 1.86 -43.89 -8.09
N ASP A 167 1.01 -44.90 -8.00
CA ASP A 167 -0.10 -45.12 -7.09
C ASP A 167 0.41 -45.42 -5.67
N GLY A 168 -0.31 -45.00 -4.63
CA GLY A 168 0.00 -45.43 -3.25
C GLY A 168 -0.71 -44.67 -2.12
N MET A 169 -1.75 -45.31 -1.55
CA MET A 169 -2.21 -45.20 -0.14
C MET A 169 -1.01 -45.09 0.83
N ASP A 170 -1.04 -44.36 1.95
CA ASP A 170 -1.96 -44.51 3.09
C ASP A 170 -1.73 -43.43 4.18
N GLN A 171 -2.81 -43.13 4.92
CA GLN A 171 -2.99 -42.76 6.34
C GLN A 171 -2.03 -41.85 7.16
N SER A 172 -2.67 -40.79 7.70
CA SER A 172 -2.64 -40.25 9.08
C SER A 172 -1.32 -40.09 9.85
N SER A 173 -1.08 -38.88 10.37
CA SER A 173 -0.86 -38.67 11.82
C SER A 173 -0.83 -37.19 12.22
N THR A 174 -1.58 -36.92 13.30
CA THR A 174 -1.30 -35.97 14.41
C THR A 174 -0.98 -34.51 14.12
N GLY A 175 -1.93 -33.66 14.52
CA GLY A 175 -1.73 -32.23 14.72
C GLY A 175 -0.96 -31.87 16.00
N LEU A 176 -0.73 -30.55 16.10
CA LEU A 176 0.00 -29.78 17.12
C LEU A 176 1.51 -29.68 16.90
N SER A 177 1.92 -28.67 16.11
CA SER A 177 3.01 -27.73 16.41
C SER A 177 3.47 -27.01 15.15
N ALA A 178 3.13 -25.72 15.01
CA ALA A 178 3.94 -24.66 14.38
C ALA A 178 3.07 -23.42 14.13
N VAL A 179 2.93 -22.56 15.14
CA VAL A 179 2.63 -21.13 14.93
C VAL A 179 3.99 -20.45 14.87
N SER A 180 4.63 -20.50 13.70
CA SER A 180 5.90 -19.80 13.44
C SER A 180 6.18 -19.55 11.95
N ASP A 181 5.28 -19.94 11.04
CA ASP A 181 5.48 -19.72 9.60
C ASP A 181 4.35 -18.87 9.06
N ASN A 182 4.56 -17.55 8.98
CA ASN A 182 3.78 -16.68 8.10
C ASN A 182 4.51 -15.35 7.77
N CYS A 183 5.83 -15.41 7.64
CA CYS A 183 6.63 -14.30 7.11
C CYS A 183 6.96 -14.43 5.61
N SER A 184 6.37 -15.38 4.87
CA SER A 184 6.86 -15.68 3.51
C SER A 184 5.80 -15.85 2.40
N SER A 185 4.50 -15.78 2.68
CA SER A 185 3.49 -16.16 1.66
C SER A 185 3.14 -15.10 0.59
N LEU A 186 3.91 -14.00 0.49
CA LEU A 186 3.91 -13.13 -0.71
C LEU A 186 5.30 -12.90 -1.31
N VAL A 187 6.34 -13.55 -0.77
CA VAL A 187 7.74 -13.45 -1.25
C VAL A 187 8.32 -14.84 -1.61
N ASP A 188 7.65 -15.95 -1.29
CA ASP A 188 8.16 -17.30 -1.56
C ASP A 188 8.06 -17.80 -3.01
N ARG A 189 7.81 -16.92 -3.98
CA ARG A 189 8.01 -17.31 -5.38
C ARG A 189 8.78 -16.22 -6.09
N TYR A 190 9.90 -16.66 -6.65
CA TYR A 190 10.73 -15.99 -7.65
C TYR A 190 11.83 -15.07 -7.11
N GLU A 191 13.09 -15.53 -7.24
CA GLU A 191 14.28 -14.71 -7.01
C GLU A 191 14.37 -13.61 -8.09
N ILE A 192 13.73 -12.47 -7.83
CA ILE A 192 14.02 -11.21 -8.51
C ILE A 192 15.48 -10.85 -8.19
N ASP A 193 16.19 -10.28 -9.17
CA ASP A 193 17.56 -9.82 -8.96
C ASP A 193 17.65 -8.91 -7.70
N PRO A 194 18.47 -9.27 -6.70
CA PRO A 194 18.61 -8.49 -5.47
C PRO A 194 19.04 -7.04 -5.72
N GLN A 195 19.83 -6.78 -6.77
CA GLN A 195 20.33 -5.44 -7.09
C GLN A 195 19.20 -4.55 -7.61
N ILE A 196 18.30 -5.08 -8.43
CA ILE A 196 17.14 -4.35 -8.98
C ILE A 196 16.12 -4.07 -7.88
N THR A 197 15.88 -5.07 -7.03
CA THR A 197 15.04 -4.90 -5.84
C THR A 197 15.60 -3.82 -4.92
N GLN A 198 16.92 -3.88 -4.64
CA GLN A 198 17.59 -2.89 -3.80
C GLN A 198 17.53 -1.49 -4.41
N ALA A 199 17.81 -1.32 -5.71
CA ALA A 199 17.77 -0.02 -6.36
C ALA A 199 16.35 0.60 -6.35
N THR A 200 15.32 -0.22 -6.56
CA THR A 200 13.92 0.22 -6.47
C THR A 200 13.56 0.65 -5.04
N ARG A 201 13.95 -0.13 -4.03
CA ARG A 201 13.77 0.24 -2.63
C ARG A 201 14.46 1.55 -2.28
N LEU A 202 15.69 1.78 -2.78
CA LEU A 202 16.42 3.04 -2.57
C LEU A 202 15.71 4.24 -3.22
N GLY A 203 15.23 4.09 -4.45
CA GLY A 203 14.47 5.15 -5.13
C GLY A 203 13.21 5.55 -4.37
N PHE A 204 12.40 4.57 -3.94
CA PHE A 204 11.18 4.86 -3.17
C PHE A 204 11.46 5.39 -1.77
N LYS A 205 12.49 4.87 -1.10
CA LYS A 205 12.95 5.39 0.19
C LYS A 205 13.26 6.89 0.11
N TYR A 206 13.88 7.34 -0.97
CA TYR A 206 14.12 8.76 -1.17
C TYR A 206 12.84 9.56 -1.42
N VAL A 207 11.94 9.07 -2.30
CA VAL A 207 10.66 9.75 -2.56
C VAL A 207 9.89 9.93 -1.26
N ILE A 208 9.88 8.91 -0.40
CA ILE A 208 9.26 8.94 0.92
C ILE A 208 9.93 9.99 1.82
N SER A 209 11.26 10.02 1.89
CA SER A 209 11.98 10.95 2.77
C SER A 209 11.86 12.43 2.36
N HIS A 210 11.57 12.71 1.09
CA HIS A 210 11.40 14.07 0.57
C HIS A 210 9.93 14.50 0.50
N HIS A 211 8.99 13.60 0.81
CA HIS A 211 7.58 13.93 0.77
C HIS A 211 7.12 14.53 2.10
N VAL A 212 6.77 15.82 2.06
CA VAL A 212 6.31 16.59 3.24
C VAL A 212 5.13 15.89 3.92
N ASP A 213 5.22 15.77 5.24
CA ASP A 213 4.21 15.14 6.10
C ASP A 213 3.90 13.68 5.74
N PHE A 214 4.81 12.95 5.08
CA PHE A 214 4.58 11.56 4.68
C PHE A 214 4.11 10.70 5.86
N VAL A 215 4.82 10.71 6.99
CA VAL A 215 4.46 9.92 8.18
C VAL A 215 3.05 10.24 8.66
N LYS A 216 2.70 11.53 8.73
CA LYS A 216 1.37 11.97 9.15
C LYS A 216 0.29 11.47 8.19
N LYS A 217 0.51 11.64 6.88
CA LYS A 217 -0.41 11.17 5.82
C LYS A 217 -0.56 9.65 5.87
N LEU A 218 0.53 8.90 6.09
CA LEU A 218 0.50 7.45 6.22
C LEU A 218 -0.30 7.00 7.45
N VAL A 219 -0.11 7.66 8.59
CA VAL A 219 -0.89 7.41 9.82
C VAL A 219 -2.36 7.73 9.62
N ASP A 220 -2.69 8.84 8.96
CA ASP A 220 -4.08 9.21 8.65
C ASP A 220 -4.73 8.20 7.69
N HIS A 221 -4.00 7.73 6.68
CA HIS A 221 -4.48 6.68 5.78
C HIS A 221 -4.72 5.37 6.53
N TRP A 222 -3.78 4.96 7.39
CA TRP A 222 -3.89 3.78 8.24
C TRP A 222 -5.12 3.85 9.16
N ASP A 223 -5.34 4.99 9.81
CA ASP A 223 -6.50 5.29 10.64
C ASP A 223 -7.82 5.15 9.84
N ASN A 224 -7.86 5.72 8.64
CA ASN A 224 -9.00 5.64 7.74
C ASN A 224 -9.30 4.20 7.27
N VAL A 225 -8.27 3.37 7.04
CA VAL A 225 -8.44 1.94 6.69
C VAL A 225 -9.17 1.20 7.82
N LEU A 226 -8.75 1.41 9.07
CA LEU A 226 -9.35 0.74 10.23
C LEU A 226 -10.81 1.17 10.47
N VAL A 227 -11.08 2.48 10.34
CA VAL A 227 -12.41 3.06 10.51
C VAL A 227 -13.35 2.63 9.39
N SER A 228 -12.92 2.72 8.13
CA SER A 228 -13.74 2.33 6.97
C SER A 228 -14.04 0.83 6.93
N GLY A 229 -13.08 0.00 7.35
CA GLY A 229 -13.23 -1.46 7.38
C GLY A 229 -13.19 -2.15 6.01
N ILE A 230 -12.82 -1.45 4.95
CA ILE A 230 -12.77 -1.97 3.58
C ILE A 230 -11.36 -2.51 3.31
N ASP A 231 -11.26 -3.79 2.95
CA ASP A 231 -10.01 -4.48 2.57
C ASP A 231 -8.85 -4.25 3.56
N VAL A 232 -9.15 -4.27 4.86
CA VAL A 232 -8.22 -3.90 5.94
C VAL A 232 -6.89 -4.63 5.80
N ASP A 233 -6.91 -5.95 5.70
CA ASP A 233 -5.70 -6.77 5.64
C ASP A 233 -4.79 -6.40 4.46
N LYS A 234 -5.38 -6.22 3.29
CA LYS A 234 -4.63 -5.89 2.07
C LYS A 234 -4.04 -4.50 2.18
N ARG A 235 -4.84 -3.51 2.56
CA ARG A 235 -4.41 -2.10 2.61
C ARG A 235 -3.40 -1.84 3.72
N LEU A 236 -3.54 -2.49 4.88
CA LEU A 236 -2.55 -2.39 5.95
C LEU A 236 -1.21 -3.01 5.56
N ARG A 237 -1.19 -4.16 4.86
CA ARG A 237 0.06 -4.73 4.33
C ARG A 237 0.79 -3.75 3.40
N GLN A 238 0.05 -3.11 2.48
CA GLN A 238 0.63 -2.10 1.59
C GLN A 238 1.22 -0.91 2.37
N CYS A 239 0.61 -0.55 3.51
CA CYS A 239 1.16 0.46 4.39
C CYS A 239 2.43 -0.02 5.12
N CYS A 240 2.51 -1.30 5.51
CA CYS A 240 3.72 -1.89 6.07
C CYS A 240 4.88 -1.82 5.07
N ASP A 241 4.64 -2.16 3.79
CA ASP A 241 5.67 -2.12 2.75
C ASP A 241 6.28 -0.72 2.61
N LEU A 242 5.44 0.33 2.63
CA LEU A 242 5.92 1.71 2.61
C LEU A 242 6.60 2.14 3.93
N LEU A 243 6.09 1.67 5.07
CA LEU A 243 6.68 1.97 6.37
C LEU A 243 8.08 1.36 6.49
N GLU A 244 8.31 0.16 5.95
CA GLU A 244 9.65 -0.45 5.90
C GLU A 244 10.66 0.36 5.07
N LEU A 245 10.19 1.12 4.08
CA LEU A 245 11.03 2.01 3.29
C LEU A 245 11.31 3.33 4.01
N SER A 246 10.42 3.73 4.93
CA SER A 246 10.58 4.90 5.77
C SER A 246 11.60 4.64 6.89
N GLU A 247 12.52 5.57 7.12
CA GLU A 247 13.42 5.50 8.30
C GLU A 247 12.74 6.05 9.57
N GLU A 248 11.58 6.70 9.45
CA GLU A 248 10.91 7.44 10.53
C GLU A 248 9.93 6.59 11.36
N ASN A 249 10.27 5.33 11.64
CA ASN A 249 9.38 4.38 12.32
C ASN A 249 8.97 4.84 13.73
N THR A 250 9.85 5.57 14.42
CA THR A 250 9.57 6.18 15.72
C THR A 250 8.57 7.33 15.62
N CYS A 251 8.67 8.18 14.59
CA CYS A 251 7.70 9.26 14.36
C CYS A 251 6.33 8.68 14.01
N PHE A 252 6.30 7.61 13.20
CA PHE A 252 5.09 6.88 12.87
C PHE A 252 4.42 6.32 14.12
N SER A 253 5.14 5.56 14.96
CA SER A 253 4.58 4.93 16.15
C SER A 253 4.04 5.96 17.16
N GLN A 254 4.75 7.08 17.33
CA GLN A 254 4.31 8.20 18.15
C GLN A 254 2.99 8.79 17.65
N CYS A 255 2.86 9.08 16.35
CA CYS A 255 1.63 9.60 15.77
C CYS A 255 0.48 8.58 15.83
N TYR A 256 0.77 7.32 15.48
CA TYR A 256 -0.18 6.22 15.51
C TYR A 256 -0.76 5.99 16.90
N LYS A 257 0.06 6.13 17.96
CA LYS A 257 -0.36 6.01 19.36
C LYS A 257 -1.51 6.97 19.72
N TYR A 258 -1.49 8.21 19.25
CA TYR A 258 -2.59 9.16 19.49
C TYR A 258 -3.86 8.76 18.74
N LYS A 259 -3.74 8.31 17.48
CA LYS A 259 -4.89 7.81 16.70
C LYS A 259 -5.50 6.57 17.33
N LEU A 260 -4.68 5.61 17.73
CA LEU A 260 -5.12 4.42 18.46
C LEU A 260 -5.84 4.80 19.75
N ALA A 261 -5.28 5.71 20.55
CA ALA A 261 -5.91 6.18 21.79
C ALA A 261 -7.32 6.73 21.53
N ALA A 262 -7.47 7.59 20.52
CA ALA A 262 -8.76 8.13 20.12
C ALA A 262 -9.74 7.00 19.73
N ARG A 263 -9.32 6.06 18.86
CA ARG A 263 -10.18 4.96 18.43
C ARG A 263 -10.61 4.04 19.58
N LEU A 264 -9.72 3.76 20.52
CA LEU A 264 -10.03 2.93 21.69
C LEU A 264 -10.98 3.62 22.68
N LEU A 265 -10.79 4.92 22.91
CA LEU A 265 -11.64 5.73 23.80
C LEU A 265 -13.03 5.96 23.20
N TYR A 266 -13.09 6.32 21.93
CA TYR A 266 -14.34 6.61 21.23
C TYR A 266 -15.02 5.38 20.62
N GLU A 267 -14.34 4.24 20.62
CA GLU A 267 -14.83 2.96 20.09
C GLU A 267 -15.18 3.01 18.60
N THR A 268 -14.43 3.82 17.84
CA THR A 268 -14.63 3.97 16.39
C THR A 268 -14.07 2.80 15.57
N SER A 269 -13.42 1.83 16.23
CA SER A 269 -12.93 0.59 15.65
C SER A 269 -13.18 -0.61 16.57
N SER A 270 -13.24 -1.80 15.97
CA SER A 270 -13.37 -3.05 16.72
C SER A 270 -12.02 -3.48 17.29
N LEU A 271 -12.02 -4.11 18.48
CA LEU A 271 -10.80 -4.60 19.12
C LEU A 271 -10.06 -5.64 18.25
N GLN A 272 -10.80 -6.46 17.50
CA GLN A 272 -10.22 -7.43 16.57
C GLN A 272 -9.40 -6.74 15.46
N LYS A 273 -9.91 -5.64 14.89
CA LYS A 273 -9.17 -4.86 13.89
C LYS A 273 -7.91 -4.22 14.47
N GLU A 274 -7.98 -3.73 15.70
CA GLU A 274 -6.80 -3.15 16.36
C GLU A 274 -5.73 -4.20 16.67
N GLN A 275 -6.14 -5.39 17.11
CA GLN A 275 -5.21 -6.52 17.32
C GLN A 275 -4.54 -6.96 16.03
N LEU A 276 -5.31 -7.09 14.95
CA LEU A 276 -4.79 -7.38 13.61
C LEU A 276 -3.81 -6.29 13.16
N SER A 277 -4.20 -5.02 13.25
CA SER A 277 -3.34 -3.90 12.92
C SER A 277 -2.02 -3.92 13.68
N LEU A 278 -2.05 -4.27 14.97
CA LEU A 278 -0.86 -4.34 15.79
C LEU A 278 0.04 -5.51 15.41
N SER A 279 -0.52 -6.68 15.08
CA SER A 279 0.27 -7.81 14.59
C SER A 279 1.01 -7.52 13.27
N MET A 280 0.43 -6.67 12.41
CA MET A 280 1.07 -6.23 11.16
C MET A 280 2.11 -5.13 11.40
N LEU A 281 1.90 -4.27 12.40
CA LEU A 281 2.77 -3.14 12.69
C LEU A 281 3.98 -3.53 13.55
N GLU A 282 3.84 -4.53 14.41
CA GLU A 282 4.88 -5.02 15.33
C GLU A 282 6.26 -5.26 14.71
N PRO A 283 6.38 -5.86 13.50
CA PRO A 283 7.67 -6.05 12.85
C PRO A 283 8.32 -4.74 12.38
N CYS A 284 7.50 -3.71 12.12
CA CYS A 284 7.92 -2.46 11.50
C CYS A 284 8.32 -1.37 12.52
N ILE A 285 7.99 -1.53 13.80
CA ILE A 285 8.20 -0.50 14.84
C ILE A 285 9.10 -1.00 15.98
N PRO A 286 9.70 -0.09 16.77
CA PRO A 286 10.48 -0.49 17.94
C PRO A 286 9.65 -1.32 18.93
N SER A 287 10.27 -2.39 19.46
CA SER A 287 9.62 -3.35 20.37
C SER A 287 8.99 -2.70 21.62
N GLU A 288 9.60 -1.63 22.13
CA GLU A 288 9.07 -0.87 23.28
C GLU A 288 7.76 -0.15 22.94
N GLU A 289 7.69 0.53 21.80
CA GLU A 289 6.48 1.20 21.32
C GLU A 289 5.38 0.16 21.03
N ALA A 290 5.73 -0.97 20.39
CA ALA A 290 4.79 -2.08 20.20
C ALA A 290 4.24 -2.62 21.54
N ALA A 291 5.09 -2.77 22.56
CA ALA A 291 4.67 -3.18 23.89
C ALA A 291 3.71 -2.16 24.52
N GLN A 292 3.93 -0.86 24.32
CA GLN A 292 3.02 0.18 24.77
C GLN A 292 1.64 0.07 24.08
N LEU A 293 1.61 -0.08 22.74
CA LEU A 293 0.36 -0.24 21.98
C LEU A 293 -0.41 -1.50 22.44
N ARG A 294 0.30 -2.63 22.68
CA ARG A 294 -0.31 -3.86 23.24
C ARG A 294 -0.98 -3.60 24.59
N ARG A 295 -0.31 -2.85 25.48
CA ARG A 295 -0.87 -2.49 26.80
C ARG A 295 -2.11 -1.62 26.67
N MET A 296 -2.13 -0.65 25.77
CA MET A 296 -3.31 0.19 25.51
C MET A 296 -4.52 -0.64 25.04
N ILE A 297 -4.33 -1.55 24.08
CA ILE A 297 -5.40 -2.42 23.58
C ILE A 297 -5.91 -3.35 24.68
N LYS A 298 -5.00 -3.91 25.49
CA LYS A 298 -5.36 -4.77 26.63
C LYS A 298 -6.23 -4.04 27.64
N GLU A 299 -5.81 -2.85 28.07
CA GLU A 299 -6.58 -2.01 29.00
C GLU A 299 -7.94 -1.63 28.42
N ALA A 300 -8.00 -1.26 27.14
CA ALA A 300 -9.28 -0.98 26.49
C ALA A 300 -10.20 -2.21 26.42
N THR A 301 -9.63 -3.41 26.27
CA THR A 301 -10.38 -4.68 26.28
C THR A 301 -10.97 -4.98 27.66
N GLU A 302 -10.17 -4.81 28.72
CA GLU A 302 -10.59 -4.98 30.12
C GLU A 302 -11.63 -3.93 30.53
N ALA A 303 -11.46 -2.68 30.08
CA ALA A 303 -12.43 -1.62 30.31
C ALA A 303 -13.79 -1.92 29.67
N ARG A 304 -13.81 -2.53 28.47
CA ARG A 304 -15.06 -2.90 27.77
C ARG A 304 -15.74 -4.14 28.37
N SER A 305 -15.01 -5.03 29.03
CA SER A 305 -15.59 -6.23 29.67
C SER A 305 -16.22 -5.94 31.04
N THR A 306 -15.83 -4.83 31.67
CA THR A 306 -16.31 -4.44 33.00
C THR A 306 -17.66 -3.73 32.91
N LYS A 307 -18.75 -4.44 33.23
CA LYS A 307 -20.15 -3.90 33.21
C LYS A 307 -20.45 -2.77 34.22
N ALA A 308 -19.47 -2.34 35.01
CA ALA A 308 -19.73 -1.58 36.22
C ALA A 308 -20.17 -0.13 35.94
N HIS A 309 -19.71 0.52 34.87
CA HIS A 309 -20.14 1.87 34.48
C HIS A 309 -19.94 2.10 32.98
N ASP A 310 -21.00 2.02 32.17
CA ASP A 310 -20.99 2.16 30.69
C ASP A 310 -20.35 3.45 30.14
N LYS A 311 -19.93 4.38 31.00
CA LYS A 311 -19.42 5.70 30.61
C LYS A 311 -18.03 6.05 31.17
N ILE A 312 -17.48 5.28 32.11
CA ILE A 312 -16.20 5.61 32.76
C ILE A 312 -15.16 4.55 32.39
N LYS A 313 -14.14 4.97 31.64
CA LYS A 313 -12.99 4.13 31.27
C LYS A 313 -11.83 4.44 32.20
N LEU A 314 -11.40 3.45 32.97
CA LEU A 314 -10.17 3.52 33.75
C LEU A 314 -9.00 3.08 32.86
N ILE A 315 -8.02 3.96 32.68
CA ILE A 315 -6.84 3.72 31.86
C ILE A 315 -5.58 4.12 32.61
N SER A 316 -4.46 3.44 32.33
CA SER A 316 -3.19 3.74 32.99
C SER A 316 -2.49 4.93 32.33
N LYS A 317 -2.20 5.97 33.11
CA LYS A 317 -1.44 7.14 32.64
C LYS A 317 -0.08 6.77 32.02
N ALA A 318 0.56 5.69 32.46
CA ALA A 318 1.86 5.27 31.96
C ALA A 318 1.81 4.63 30.56
N ASN A 319 0.65 4.05 30.18
CA ASN A 319 0.53 3.32 28.93
C ASN A 319 -0.07 4.15 27.81
N TRP A 320 -0.80 5.21 28.14
CA TRP A 320 -1.48 6.05 27.17
C TRP A 320 -0.65 7.29 26.83
N PRO A 321 -0.82 7.87 25.63
CA PRO A 321 -0.23 9.16 25.33
C PRO A 321 -0.71 10.21 26.34
N SER A 322 -0.01 11.35 26.44
CA SER A 322 -0.44 12.44 27.31
C SER A 322 -1.75 13.03 26.83
N LEU A 323 -2.86 12.51 27.36
CA LEU A 323 -4.21 13.03 27.17
C LEU A 323 -4.44 14.12 28.22
N ARG A 324 -5.19 15.18 27.87
CA ARG A 324 -5.54 16.20 28.86
C ARG A 324 -6.71 15.69 29.70
N GLU A 325 -6.48 15.63 31.02
CA GLU A 325 -7.55 15.47 32.01
C GLU A 325 -8.11 16.86 32.33
N LEU A 326 -9.41 17.05 32.11
CA LEU A 326 -10.15 18.17 32.67
C LEU A 326 -10.96 17.67 33.86
N GLU A 327 -10.69 18.23 35.04
CA GLU A 327 -11.55 18.07 36.21
C GLU A 327 -12.68 19.11 36.14
N LEU A 328 -13.92 18.63 36.03
CA LEU A 328 -15.14 19.45 35.98
C LEU A 328 -16.08 18.94 37.08
N ASP A 329 -16.26 19.74 38.14
CA ASP A 329 -17.24 19.52 39.22
C ASP A 329 -17.49 18.05 39.57
N SER A 330 -16.45 17.37 40.07
CA SER A 330 -16.43 15.95 40.51
C SER A 330 -16.42 14.87 39.40
N ARG A 331 -16.43 15.24 38.12
CA ARG A 331 -16.25 14.30 36.99
C ARG A 331 -14.96 14.60 36.24
N LYS A 332 -14.27 13.53 35.81
CA LYS A 332 -13.09 13.63 34.95
C LYS A 332 -13.49 13.47 33.49
N LEU A 333 -13.27 14.50 32.69
CA LEU A 333 -13.41 14.45 31.25
C LEU A 333 -12.04 14.18 30.64
N ILE A 334 -11.90 13.05 29.96
CA ILE A 334 -10.73 12.76 29.11
C ILE A 334 -11.11 13.19 27.70
N CYS A 335 -10.40 14.18 27.17
CA CYS A 335 -10.61 14.70 25.83
C CYS A 335 -9.28 15.13 25.21
N ASP A 336 -9.28 15.37 23.90
CA ASP A 336 -8.09 15.90 23.25
C ASP A 336 -7.83 17.36 23.66
N LEU A 337 -6.66 17.89 23.31
CA LEU A 337 -6.24 19.24 23.64
C LEU A 337 -7.25 20.31 23.19
N VAL A 338 -7.78 20.16 21.99
CA VAL A 338 -8.61 21.17 21.34
C VAL A 338 -10.01 21.14 21.95
N GLN A 339 -10.54 19.95 22.23
CA GLN A 339 -11.76 19.74 22.99
C GLN A 339 -11.66 20.29 24.41
N ALA A 340 -10.52 20.08 25.07
CA ALA A 340 -10.31 20.62 26.40
C ALA A 340 -10.33 22.15 26.40
N SER A 341 -9.63 22.76 25.45
CA SER A 341 -9.68 24.21 25.23
C SER A 341 -11.10 24.69 24.91
N ALA A 342 -11.85 23.95 24.08
CA ALA A 342 -13.22 24.29 23.74
C ALA A 342 -14.14 24.31 24.97
N VAL A 343 -14.00 23.35 25.89
CA VAL A 343 -14.76 23.30 27.14
C VAL A 343 -14.36 24.42 28.10
N LEU A 344 -13.06 24.72 28.20
CA LEU A 344 -12.54 25.79 29.07
C LEU A 344 -12.94 27.19 28.61
N LEU A 345 -13.31 27.38 27.34
CA LEU A 345 -13.79 28.67 26.84
C LEU A 345 -15.19 29.03 27.36
N PHE A 346 -15.97 28.07 27.85
CA PHE A 346 -17.29 28.36 28.42
C PHE A 346 -17.15 29.10 29.76
N THR A 347 -17.29 30.42 29.70
CA THR A 347 -17.39 31.30 30.88
C THR A 347 -18.82 31.39 31.42
N GLU A 348 -19.81 30.99 30.62
CA GLU A 348 -21.24 31.00 30.93
C GLU A 348 -21.88 29.66 30.52
N ASP A 349 -23.10 29.41 31.01
CA ASP A 349 -23.88 28.18 30.74
C ASP A 349 -24.16 27.94 29.23
N SER A 350 -23.98 28.96 28.40
CA SER A 350 -24.13 28.85 26.95
C SER A 350 -23.17 29.73 26.18
N MET A 351 -22.68 29.24 25.04
CA MET A 351 -21.83 29.98 24.11
C MET A 351 -22.30 29.76 22.66
N PRO A 352 -22.43 30.82 21.85
CA PRO A 352 -22.61 30.70 20.40
C PRO A 352 -21.44 29.98 19.72
N VAL A 353 -21.71 29.14 18.72
CA VAL A 353 -20.65 28.42 17.98
C VAL A 353 -19.65 29.39 17.31
N ASP A 354 -20.08 30.58 16.91
CA ASP A 354 -19.21 31.59 16.29
C ASP A 354 -18.19 32.19 17.29
N ASP A 355 -18.61 32.39 18.54
CA ASP A 355 -17.74 32.86 19.62
C ASP A 355 -16.76 31.76 20.02
N LEU A 356 -17.23 30.51 20.06
CA LEU A 356 -16.38 29.34 20.30
C LEU A 356 -15.32 29.18 19.19
N ALA A 357 -15.72 29.29 17.92
CA ALA A 357 -14.82 29.22 16.79
C ALA A 357 -13.75 30.33 16.85
N SER A 358 -14.18 31.55 17.19
CA SER A 358 -13.29 32.70 17.39
C SER A 358 -12.31 32.47 18.55
N GLY A 359 -12.78 31.95 19.69
CA GLY A 359 -11.95 31.65 20.86
C GLY A 359 -10.93 30.52 20.61
N LEU A 360 -11.27 29.57 19.75
CA LEU A 360 -10.37 28.49 19.31
C LEU A 360 -9.43 28.91 18.17
N GLY A 361 -9.67 30.06 17.53
CA GLY A 361 -8.93 30.48 16.34
C GLY A 361 -9.15 29.57 15.12
N VAL A 362 -10.32 28.95 15.01
CA VAL A 362 -10.68 28.05 13.90
C VAL A 362 -11.94 28.53 13.19
N ASN A 363 -12.22 27.99 12.00
CA ASN A 363 -13.49 28.26 11.33
C ASN A 363 -14.65 27.51 11.99
N LYS A 364 -15.89 27.92 11.66
CA LYS A 364 -17.12 27.37 12.24
C LYS A 364 -17.25 25.85 12.06
N ASP A 365 -16.95 25.33 10.87
CA ASP A 365 -17.10 23.90 10.57
C ASP A 365 -16.13 23.04 11.37
N ALA A 366 -14.89 23.52 11.54
CA ALA A 366 -13.89 22.89 12.39
C ALA A 366 -14.34 22.92 13.85
N ALA A 367 -14.84 24.05 14.36
CA ALA A 367 -15.37 24.17 15.71
C ALA A 367 -16.52 23.16 15.95
N ILE A 368 -17.44 23.02 14.99
CA ILE A 368 -18.53 22.04 15.02
C ILE A 368 -17.97 20.61 15.08
N SER A 369 -16.99 20.28 14.25
CA SER A 369 -16.36 18.96 14.24
C SER A 369 -15.66 18.65 15.57
N ILE A 370 -15.05 19.64 16.21
CA ILE A 370 -14.37 19.51 17.50
C ILE A 370 -15.38 19.19 18.62
N ILE A 371 -16.52 19.90 18.67
CA ILE A 371 -17.50 19.73 19.76
C ILE A 371 -18.52 18.62 19.52
N LYS A 372 -18.68 18.15 18.28
CA LYS A 372 -19.65 17.09 17.94
C LYS A 372 -19.52 15.84 18.84
N PRO A 373 -18.31 15.28 19.08
CA PRO A 373 -18.17 14.15 20.00
C PRO A 373 -18.61 14.46 21.43
N LEU A 374 -18.43 15.70 21.90
CA LEU A 374 -18.86 16.15 23.23
C LEU A 374 -20.39 16.27 23.30
N VAL A 375 -21.03 16.73 22.23
CA VAL A 375 -22.50 16.79 22.10
C VAL A 375 -23.09 15.37 22.04
N ASP A 376 -22.52 14.50 21.21
CA ASP A 376 -22.99 13.12 21.02
C ASP A 376 -22.91 12.30 22.33
N LYS A 377 -21.91 12.59 23.18
CA LYS A 377 -21.74 11.97 24.50
C LYS A 377 -22.54 12.65 25.62
N GLY A 378 -23.25 13.75 25.32
CA GLY A 378 -24.04 14.51 26.28
C GLY A 378 -23.21 15.30 27.28
N VAL A 379 -21.95 15.61 26.95
CA VAL A 379 -21.10 16.54 27.72
C VAL A 379 -21.55 17.98 27.46
N LEU A 380 -21.90 18.27 26.21
CA LEU A 380 -22.50 19.53 25.76
C LEU A 380 -23.90 19.27 25.21
N ARG A 381 -24.77 20.28 25.22
CA ARG A 381 -26.11 20.21 24.61
C ARG A 381 -26.32 21.36 23.65
N LEU A 382 -27.05 21.12 22.57
CA LEU A 382 -27.54 22.21 21.73
C LEU A 382 -28.77 22.85 22.40
N ALA A 383 -28.82 24.18 22.42
CA ALA A 383 -29.97 24.92 22.92
C ALA A 383 -31.25 24.52 22.15
N VAL A 384 -32.38 24.46 22.86
CA VAL A 384 -33.62 23.79 22.43
C VAL A 384 -34.22 24.30 21.11
N CYS A 385 -33.85 25.51 20.68
CA CYS A 385 -34.35 26.09 19.43
C CYS A 385 -33.68 25.52 18.16
N ASP A 386 -32.57 24.77 18.29
CA ASP A 386 -31.68 24.46 17.17
C ASP A 386 -31.54 22.96 16.85
N ARG A 387 -32.43 22.11 17.37
CA ARG A 387 -32.25 20.65 17.34
C ARG A 387 -32.25 20.01 15.95
N HIS A 388 -32.65 20.71 14.90
CA HIS A 388 -32.92 20.07 13.61
C HIS A 388 -31.71 20.02 12.68
N LYS A 389 -30.71 20.90 12.84
CA LYS A 389 -29.38 20.84 12.19
C LYS A 389 -28.44 21.78 12.98
N MET A 390 -27.15 21.45 13.15
CA MET A 390 -26.17 22.46 13.58
C MET A 390 -25.99 23.47 12.43
N VAL A 391 -26.72 24.58 12.47
CA VAL A 391 -26.68 25.66 11.47
C VAL A 391 -26.23 26.95 12.14
N THR A 392 -25.94 27.97 11.33
CA THR A 392 -25.66 29.34 11.77
C THR A 392 -26.66 29.83 12.84
N GLY A 393 -26.13 30.23 14.01
CA GLY A 393 -26.92 30.71 15.15
C GLY A 393 -27.01 29.75 16.35
N CYS A 394 -26.52 28.51 16.24
CA CYS A 394 -26.62 27.55 17.34
C CYS A 394 -25.87 28.00 18.60
N ARG A 395 -26.56 27.94 19.75
CA ARG A 395 -25.92 28.00 21.07
C ARG A 395 -25.64 26.60 21.58
N VAL A 396 -24.42 26.41 22.06
CA VAL A 396 -23.99 25.23 22.79
C VAL A 396 -24.13 25.57 24.26
N MET A 397 -24.75 24.68 25.03
CA MET A 397 -24.91 24.80 26.46
C MET A 397 -24.04 23.77 27.15
N THR A 398 -23.38 24.18 28.22
CA THR A 398 -22.83 23.24 29.17
C THR A 398 -23.97 22.56 29.92
N GLN A 399 -23.85 21.27 30.19
CA GLN A 399 -24.87 20.56 30.96
C GLN A 399 -24.66 20.69 32.48
N TRP A 400 -23.87 21.68 32.89
CA TRP A 400 -23.27 21.82 34.20
C TRP A 400 -23.92 23.00 34.92
N ASN A 401 -25.17 22.82 35.35
CA ASN A 401 -25.82 23.52 36.46
C ASN A 401 -27.03 22.70 36.94
#